data_AF-A0A809R9I3-F1
#
_entry.id   AF-A0A809R9I3-F1
#
_cell.length_a   1.000
_cell.length_b   1.000
_cell.length_c   1.000
_cell.angle_alpha   90.00
_cell.angle_beta   90.00
_cell.angle_gamma   90.00
#
_symmetry.space_group_name_H-M   'P 1'
#
loop_
_entity.id
_entity.type
_entity.pdbx_description
1 polymer ?
#
loop_
_entity_poly.entity_id
_entity_poly.type
_entity_poly.pdbx_seq_one_letter_code
_entity_poly.pdbx_strand_id
1 'polypeptide(L)'
;MRATTSEFLYVVQAGAVAYVALIWLTTKLPQLLKIAIAAIALVAVAGMMPGALDAKFWGVVLFGGSVVILAFLPWLDVSPVKSIRYRPDWHKYVYIVFGIAFVTLGYLGVQAPSPTGERVSQVCAVIYYGFFLLMPWWSGMGTFKPVPKRVTFAAH
;
A
#
# COMPACT_ATOMS: atom_id res chain seq x y z
N MET A 1 -3.57 26.60 2.39
CA MET A 1 -4.11 25.26 2.73
C MET A 1 -2.97 24.26 2.57
N ARG A 2 -2.73 23.35 3.52
CA ARG A 2 -1.58 22.42 3.52
C ARG A 2 -2.10 21.01 3.24
N ALA A 3 -1.52 20.30 2.28
CA ALA A 3 -1.96 18.96 1.87
C ALA A 3 -1.74 17.86 2.93
N THR A 4 -0.81 18.08 3.86
CA THR A 4 -0.59 17.24 5.04
C THR A 4 -1.04 17.99 6.28
N THR A 5 -2.31 17.84 6.63
CA THR A 5 -2.85 18.34 7.90
C THR A 5 -2.41 17.42 9.04
N SER A 6 -2.34 17.97 10.26
CA SER A 6 -2.07 17.19 11.48
C SER A 6 -3.05 16.02 11.63
N GLU A 7 -4.30 16.21 11.21
CA GLU A 7 -5.32 15.16 11.17
C GLU A 7 -4.93 13.97 10.29
N PHE A 8 -4.39 14.22 9.09
CA PHE A 8 -3.97 13.14 8.19
C PHE A 8 -2.78 12.36 8.76
N LEU A 9 -1.85 13.03 9.47
CA LEU A 9 -0.73 12.34 10.11
C LEU A 9 -1.21 11.37 11.20
N TYR A 10 -2.26 11.70 11.95
CA TYR A 10 -2.86 10.74 12.90
C TYR A 10 -3.45 9.51 12.19
N VAL A 11 -4.08 9.68 11.03
CA VAL A 11 -4.58 8.55 10.22
C VAL A 11 -3.43 7.67 9.76
N VAL A 12 -2.32 8.26 9.31
CA VAL A 12 -1.12 7.53 8.90
C VAL A 12 -0.48 6.78 10.08
N GLN A 13 -0.41 7.41 11.26
CA GLN A 13 0.06 6.76 12.49
C GLN A 13 -0.82 5.57 12.87
N ALA A 14 -2.15 5.74 12.87
CA ALA A 14 -3.09 4.66 13.16
C ALA A 14 -2.94 3.51 12.15
N GLY A 15 -2.80 3.82 10.86
CA GLY A 15 -2.54 2.84 9.81
C GLY A 15 -1.21 2.09 10.02
N ALA A 16 -0.14 2.80 10.40
CA ALA A 16 1.16 2.19 10.68
C ALA A 16 1.08 1.24 11.88
N VAL A 17 0.41 1.64 12.97
CA VAL A 17 0.20 0.79 14.15
C VAL A 17 -0.64 -0.44 13.80
N ALA A 18 -1.74 -0.25 13.06
CA ALA A 18 -2.58 -1.36 12.61
C ALA A 18 -1.80 -2.34 11.71
N TYR A 19 -0.93 -1.83 10.84
CA TYR A 19 -0.09 -2.65 9.97
C TYR A 19 0.95 -3.46 10.76
N VAL A 20 1.61 -2.86 11.75
CA VAL A 20 2.54 -3.57 12.64
C VAL A 20 1.82 -4.66 13.43
N ALA A 21 0.64 -4.34 13.99
CA ALA A 21 -0.19 -5.33 14.68
C ALA A 21 -0.57 -6.49 13.76
N LEU A 22 -0.99 -6.19 12.53
CA LEU A 22 -1.34 -7.19 11.53
C LEU A 22 -0.15 -8.09 11.18
N ILE A 23 1.05 -7.54 10.96
CA ILE A 23 2.29 -8.31 10.76
C ILE A 23 2.51 -9.25 11.95
N TRP A 24 2.39 -8.74 13.16
CA TRP A 24 2.66 -9.50 14.37
C TRP A 24 1.74 -10.71 14.51
N LEU A 25 0.46 -10.53 14.21
CA LEU A 25 -0.61 -11.52 14.34
C LEU A 25 -0.58 -12.60 13.24
N THR A 26 -0.12 -12.27 12.03
CA THR A 26 -0.38 -13.12 10.85
C THR A 26 0.87 -13.71 10.21
N THR A 27 2.04 -13.10 10.36
CA THR A 27 3.25 -13.56 9.64
C THR A 27 4.12 -14.50 10.46
N LYS A 28 4.79 -15.43 9.76
CA LYS A 28 5.79 -16.36 10.32
C LYS A 28 7.23 -15.82 10.24
N LEU A 29 7.38 -14.51 10.08
CA LEU A 29 8.70 -13.87 9.98
C LEU A 29 9.52 -14.08 11.27
N PRO A 30 10.87 -14.14 11.18
CA PRO A 30 11.72 -14.26 12.35
C PRO A 30 11.48 -13.10 13.31
N GLN A 31 11.53 -13.39 14.62
CA GLN A 31 11.17 -12.42 15.66
C GLN A 31 12.02 -11.14 15.59
N LEU A 32 13.29 -11.26 15.20
CA LEU A 32 14.19 -10.13 14.97
C LEU A 32 13.65 -9.15 13.90
N LEU A 33 13.13 -9.66 12.78
CA LEU A 33 12.60 -8.83 11.71
C LEU A 33 11.29 -8.15 12.12
N LYS A 34 10.42 -8.83 12.87
CA LYS A 34 9.21 -8.24 13.44
C LYS A 34 9.54 -7.07 14.37
N ILE A 35 10.54 -7.26 15.24
CA ILE A 35 11.02 -6.21 16.16
C ILE A 35 11.63 -5.04 15.37
N ALA A 36 12.43 -5.32 14.34
CA ALA A 36 13.01 -4.27 13.50
C ALA A 36 11.93 -3.42 12.80
N ILE A 37 10.92 -4.06 12.21
CA ILE A 37 9.79 -3.35 11.58
C ILE A 37 9.02 -2.53 12.62
N ALA A 38 8.75 -3.10 13.79
CA ALA A 38 8.06 -2.39 14.87
C ALA A 38 8.86 -1.19 15.39
N ALA A 39 10.20 -1.32 15.51
CA ALA A 39 11.07 -0.23 15.93
C ALA A 39 11.10 0.90 14.90
N ILE A 40 11.20 0.57 13.60
CA ILE A 40 11.15 1.57 12.51
C ILE A 40 9.80 2.28 12.51
N ALA A 41 8.70 1.54 12.64
CA ALA A 41 7.36 2.12 12.71
C ALA A 41 7.20 3.03 13.95
N LEU A 42 7.74 2.63 15.10
CA LEU A 42 7.70 3.43 16.32
C LEU A 42 8.49 4.74 16.18
N VAL A 43 9.68 4.69 15.57
CA VAL A 43 10.47 5.90 15.25
C VAL A 43 9.70 6.81 14.29
N ALA A 44 9.07 6.25 13.26
CA ALA A 44 8.27 7.01 12.32
C ALA A 44 7.05 7.67 13.01
N VAL A 45 6.34 6.93 13.87
CA VAL A 45 5.21 7.45 14.65
C VAL A 45 5.66 8.56 15.59
N ALA A 46 6.80 8.41 16.27
CA ALA A 46 7.38 9.44 17.13
C ALA A 46 7.76 10.70 16.35
N GLY A 47 8.36 10.57 15.18
CA GLY A 47 8.69 11.71 14.31
C GLY A 47 7.46 12.40 13.69
N MET A 48 6.31 11.71 13.65
CA MET A 48 5.02 12.28 13.24
C MET A 48 4.27 12.96 14.40
N MET A 49 4.77 12.89 15.65
CA MET A 49 4.12 13.57 16.78
C MET A 49 4.25 15.10 16.67
N PRO A 50 3.30 15.86 17.25
CA PRO A 50 3.34 17.32 17.23
C PRO A 50 4.65 17.84 17.83
N GLY A 51 5.45 18.54 17.03
CA GLY A 51 6.69 19.20 17.48
C GLY A 51 8.01 18.53 17.06
N ALA A 52 7.98 17.35 16.44
CA ALA A 52 9.21 16.70 15.97
C ALA A 52 9.64 17.18 14.56
N LEU A 53 8.80 16.97 13.54
CA LEU A 53 9.08 17.33 12.14
C LEU A 53 7.86 17.97 11.47
N ASP A 54 8.09 18.92 10.56
CA ASP A 54 7.00 19.61 9.85
C ASP A 54 6.21 18.64 8.94
N ALA A 55 4.92 18.88 8.78
CA ALA A 55 4.05 18.06 7.95
C ALA A 55 4.50 18.03 6.48
N LYS A 56 5.22 19.06 6.02
CA LYS A 56 5.84 19.10 4.69
C LYS A 56 6.88 18.00 4.49
N PHE A 57 7.69 17.71 5.51
CA PHE A 57 8.70 16.65 5.44
C PHE A 57 8.03 15.29 5.21
N TRP A 58 7.00 14.99 5.99
CA TRP A 58 6.23 13.76 5.86
C TRP A 58 5.52 13.63 4.50
N GLY A 59 5.10 14.75 3.92
CA GLY A 59 4.60 14.77 2.53
C GLY A 59 5.64 14.27 1.53
N VAL A 60 6.90 14.71 1.65
CA VAL A 60 8.00 14.25 0.79
C VAL A 60 8.34 12.78 1.05
N VAL A 61 8.37 12.36 2.32
CA VAL A 61 8.62 10.95 2.69
C VAL A 61 7.56 10.03 2.11
N LEU A 62 6.27 10.40 2.21
CA LEU A 62 5.20 9.66 1.59
C LEU A 62 5.36 9.66 0.06
N PHE A 63 5.57 10.81 -0.57
CA PHE A 63 5.80 10.84 -2.03
C PHE A 63 6.93 9.90 -2.48
N GLY A 64 8.11 9.98 -1.84
CA GLY A 64 9.23 9.08 -2.14
C GLY A 64 8.89 7.61 -1.86
N GLY A 65 8.23 7.34 -0.75
CA GLY A 65 7.75 6.00 -0.38
C GLY A 65 6.80 5.40 -1.42
N SER A 66 5.91 6.20 -2.00
CA SER A 66 4.97 5.75 -3.05
C SER A 66 5.67 5.30 -4.32
N VAL A 67 6.83 5.86 -4.65
CA VAL A 67 7.63 5.42 -5.81
C VAL A 67 8.44 4.18 -5.44
N VAL A 68 9.09 4.21 -4.27
CA VAL A 68 9.96 3.12 -3.80
C VAL A 68 9.17 1.82 -3.55
N ILE A 69 7.92 1.89 -3.10
CA ILE A 69 7.09 0.70 -2.85
C ILE A 69 6.87 -0.15 -4.12
N LEU A 70 6.91 0.47 -5.30
CA LEU A 70 6.82 -0.24 -6.59
C LEU A 70 8.07 -1.09 -6.85
N ALA A 71 9.24 -0.65 -6.38
CA ALA A 71 10.46 -1.46 -6.47
C ALA A 71 10.34 -2.73 -5.61
N PHE A 72 9.57 -2.67 -4.50
CA PHE A 72 9.32 -3.81 -3.63
C PHE A 72 8.21 -4.76 -4.13
N LEU A 73 7.60 -4.49 -5.28
CA LEU A 73 6.52 -5.31 -5.84
C LEU A 73 6.85 -6.81 -5.98
N PRO A 74 8.07 -7.22 -6.40
CA PRO A 74 8.42 -8.64 -6.50
C PRO A 74 8.38 -9.41 -5.16
N TRP A 75 8.53 -8.70 -4.04
CA TRP A 75 8.48 -9.28 -2.70
C TRP A 75 7.09 -9.17 -2.05
N LEU A 76 6.33 -8.13 -2.42
CA LEU A 76 4.97 -7.91 -1.91
C LEU A 76 3.94 -8.82 -2.57
N ASP A 77 4.10 -9.13 -3.87
CA ASP A 77 3.21 -10.05 -4.57
C ASP A 77 3.64 -11.51 -4.35
N VAL A 78 3.04 -12.16 -3.36
CA VAL A 78 3.28 -13.57 -3.01
C VAL A 78 2.32 -14.55 -3.70
N SER A 79 1.62 -14.13 -4.74
CA SER A 79 0.66 -15.00 -5.44
C SER A 79 1.36 -16.19 -6.12
N PRO A 80 0.84 -17.42 -5.97
CA PRO A 80 1.37 -18.62 -6.64
C PRO A 80 1.22 -18.57 -8.17
N VAL A 81 0.30 -17.74 -8.69
CA VAL A 81 0.04 -17.62 -10.13
C VAL A 81 0.33 -16.21 -10.64
N LYS A 82 1.11 -16.14 -11.73
CA LYS A 82 1.56 -14.87 -12.34
C LYS A 82 0.44 -14.13 -13.08
N SER A 83 -0.42 -14.85 -13.82
CA SER A 83 -1.46 -14.21 -14.63
C SER A 83 -2.76 -14.01 -13.85
N ILE A 84 -3.30 -12.78 -13.89
CA ILE A 84 -4.56 -12.40 -13.25
C ILE A 84 -5.76 -13.25 -13.72
N ARG A 85 -5.71 -13.82 -14.93
CA ARG A 85 -6.78 -14.67 -15.47
C ARG A 85 -7.05 -15.91 -14.61
N TYR A 86 -6.02 -16.39 -13.92
CA TYR A 86 -6.08 -17.58 -13.09
C TYR A 86 -6.14 -17.26 -11.59
N ARG A 87 -6.15 -15.97 -11.22
CA ARG A 87 -6.37 -15.52 -9.85
C ARG A 87 -7.87 -15.54 -9.51
N PRO A 88 -8.22 -15.58 -8.22
CA PRO A 88 -9.60 -15.47 -7.78
C PRO A 88 -10.28 -14.20 -8.33
N ASP A 89 -11.57 -14.29 -8.67
CA ASP A 89 -12.28 -13.17 -9.29
C ASP A 89 -12.35 -11.93 -8.39
N TRP A 90 -12.31 -12.10 -7.06
CA TRP A 90 -12.32 -10.98 -6.13
C TRP A 90 -11.06 -10.11 -6.18
N HIS A 91 -9.92 -10.63 -6.66
CA HIS A 91 -8.70 -9.83 -6.86
C HIS A 91 -8.96 -8.73 -7.88
N LYS A 92 -9.81 -8.99 -8.88
CA LYS A 92 -10.18 -8.00 -9.90
C LYS A 92 -10.84 -6.78 -9.28
N TYR A 93 -11.71 -6.97 -8.28
CA TYR A 93 -12.34 -5.84 -7.58
C TYR A 93 -11.30 -4.99 -6.83
N VAL A 94 -10.31 -5.62 -6.19
CA VAL A 94 -9.22 -4.92 -5.51
C VAL A 94 -8.41 -4.08 -6.51
N TYR A 95 -8.07 -4.64 -7.67
CA TYR A 95 -7.39 -3.90 -8.74
C TYR A 95 -8.25 -2.77 -9.32
N ILE A 96 -9.56 -2.97 -9.47
CA ILE A 96 -10.49 -1.93 -9.97
C ILE A 96 -10.55 -0.76 -8.97
N VAL A 97 -10.72 -1.04 -7.68
CA VAL A 97 -10.74 -0.01 -6.63
C VAL A 97 -9.43 0.76 -6.60
N PHE A 98 -8.30 0.06 -6.70
CA PHE A 98 -6.98 0.69 -6.80
C PHE A 98 -6.86 1.56 -8.05
N GLY A 99 -7.31 1.08 -9.21
CA GLY A 99 -7.27 1.83 -10.47
C GLY A 99 -8.08 3.13 -10.38
N ILE A 100 -9.29 3.09 -9.80
CA ILE A 100 -10.11 4.28 -9.58
C ILE A 100 -9.41 5.26 -8.63
N ALA A 101 -8.86 4.78 -7.51
CA ALA A 101 -8.15 5.62 -6.56
C ALA A 101 -6.88 6.27 -7.18
N PHE A 102 -6.13 5.51 -7.99
CA PHE A 102 -4.93 5.99 -8.66
C PHE A 102 -5.23 7.09 -9.69
N VAL A 103 -6.24 6.88 -10.54
CA VAL A 103 -6.68 7.90 -11.51
C VAL A 103 -7.22 9.14 -10.81
N THR A 104 -7.99 8.96 -9.73
CA THR A 104 -8.53 10.07 -8.93
C THR A 104 -7.41 10.89 -8.29
N LEU A 105 -6.37 10.25 -7.74
CA LEU A 105 -5.19 10.94 -7.22
C LEU A 105 -4.44 11.71 -8.31
N GLY A 106 -4.26 11.11 -9.49
CA GLY A 106 -3.64 11.78 -10.63
C GLY A 106 -4.42 13.03 -11.06
N TYR A 107 -5.75 12.93 -11.11
CA TYR A 107 -6.63 14.05 -11.44
C TYR A 107 -6.59 15.17 -10.38
N LEU A 108 -6.73 14.80 -9.09
CA LEU A 108 -6.68 15.76 -7.99
C LEU A 108 -5.30 16.39 -7.82
N GLY A 109 -4.23 15.75 -8.30
CA GLY A 109 -2.88 16.29 -8.29
C GLY A 109 -2.67 17.50 -9.22
N VAL A 110 -3.50 17.66 -10.25
CA VAL A 110 -3.42 18.79 -11.21
C VAL A 110 -4.41 19.92 -10.84
N GLN A 111 -5.41 19.60 -10.02
CA GLN A 111 -6.43 20.56 -9.61
C GLN A 111 -5.94 21.53 -8.53
N ALA A 112 -6.57 22.70 -8.47
CA ALA A 112 -6.33 23.65 -7.39
C ALA A 112 -6.76 23.06 -6.03
N PRO A 113 -6.04 23.37 -4.93
CA PRO A 113 -6.41 22.87 -3.60
C PRO A 113 -7.83 23.29 -3.21
N SER A 114 -8.67 22.30 -2.88
CA SER A 114 -10.03 22.51 -2.37
C SER A 114 -10.26 21.66 -1.11
N PRO A 115 -11.11 22.09 -0.16
CA PRO A 115 -11.36 21.33 1.06
C PRO A 115 -11.91 19.91 0.80
N THR A 116 -12.79 19.77 -0.19
CA THR A 116 -13.32 18.48 -0.62
C THR A 116 -12.28 17.63 -1.33
N GLY A 117 -11.49 18.21 -2.24
CA GLY A 117 -10.39 17.52 -2.92
C GLY A 117 -9.30 17.04 -1.95
N GLU A 118 -9.05 17.80 -0.88
CA GLU A 118 -8.13 17.38 0.18
C GLU A 118 -8.60 16.10 0.86
N ARG A 119 -9.86 16.03 1.30
CA ARG A 119 -10.40 14.82 1.96
C ARG A 119 -10.43 13.62 1.03
N VAL A 120 -10.83 13.82 -0.22
CA VAL A 120 -10.85 12.73 -1.22
C VAL A 120 -9.43 12.22 -1.50
N SER A 121 -8.45 13.11 -1.65
CA SER A 121 -7.07 12.70 -1.89
C SER A 121 -6.45 11.96 -0.69
N GLN A 122 -6.78 12.35 0.55
CA GLN A 122 -6.38 11.61 1.75
C GLN A 122 -6.94 10.18 1.76
N VAL A 123 -8.22 10.00 1.46
CA VAL A 123 -8.84 8.66 1.38
C VAL A 123 -8.19 7.82 0.27
N CYS A 124 -8.00 8.39 -0.92
CA CYS A 124 -7.36 7.68 -2.01
C CYS A 124 -5.89 7.33 -1.70
N ALA A 125 -5.16 8.17 -0.95
CA ALA A 125 -3.81 7.86 -0.50
C ALA A 125 -3.80 6.67 0.47
N VAL A 126 -4.74 6.60 1.41
CA VAL A 126 -4.90 5.43 2.29
C VAL A 126 -5.19 4.17 1.48
N ILE A 127 -6.06 4.24 0.47
CA ILE A 127 -6.34 3.11 -0.44
C ILE A 127 -5.08 2.70 -1.21
N TYR A 128 -4.30 3.66 -1.71
CA TYR A 128 -3.07 3.40 -2.44
C TYR A 128 -2.05 2.65 -1.58
N TYR A 129 -1.74 3.13 -0.38
CA TYR A 129 -0.82 2.45 0.53
C TYR A 129 -1.39 1.14 1.04
N GLY A 130 -2.67 1.09 1.37
CA GLY A 130 -3.36 -0.12 1.81
C GLY A 130 -3.29 -1.23 0.76
N PHE A 131 -3.43 -0.90 -0.52
CA PHE A 131 -3.31 -1.86 -1.62
C PHE A 131 -1.94 -2.57 -1.63
N PHE A 132 -0.85 -1.81 -1.57
CA PHE A 132 0.51 -2.37 -1.59
C PHE A 132 0.90 -3.02 -0.26
N LEU A 133 0.61 -2.40 0.87
CA LEU A 133 0.96 -2.92 2.18
C LEU A 133 0.19 -4.19 2.51
N LEU A 134 -1.09 -4.29 2.15
CA LEU A 134 -1.88 -5.51 2.36
C LEU A 134 -1.64 -6.58 1.29
N MET A 135 -0.88 -6.28 0.24
CA MET A 135 -0.60 -7.18 -0.88
C MET A 135 -0.10 -8.58 -0.48
N PRO A 136 0.80 -8.74 0.51
CA PRO A 136 1.25 -10.07 0.94
C PRO A 136 0.12 -10.96 1.47
N TRP A 137 -0.97 -10.39 1.97
CA TRP A 137 -2.12 -11.13 2.47
C TRP A 137 -3.14 -11.37 1.37
N TRP A 138 -3.63 -10.29 0.76
CA TRP A 138 -4.72 -10.43 -0.21
C TRP A 138 -4.26 -11.11 -1.50
N SER A 139 -3.00 -10.94 -1.92
CA SER A 139 -2.50 -11.58 -3.14
C SER A 139 -2.31 -13.10 -3.02
N GLY A 140 -2.06 -13.61 -1.81
CA GLY A 140 -1.89 -15.04 -1.55
C GLY A 140 -3.19 -15.78 -1.22
N MET A 141 -4.29 -15.07 -0.96
CA MET A 141 -5.56 -15.67 -0.54
C MET A 141 -6.44 -16.11 -1.72
N GLY A 142 -7.30 -17.10 -1.49
CA GLY A 142 -8.34 -17.55 -2.43
C GLY A 142 -7.97 -18.76 -3.28
N THR A 143 -8.89 -19.15 -4.15
CA THR A 143 -8.79 -20.37 -4.97
C THR A 143 -8.26 -20.06 -6.36
N PHE A 144 -7.04 -20.50 -6.65
CA PHE A 144 -6.39 -20.29 -7.95
C PHE A 144 -6.83 -21.33 -8.97
N LYS A 145 -7.10 -20.89 -10.19
CA LYS A 145 -7.40 -21.78 -11.32
C LYS A 145 -6.11 -22.43 -11.82
N PRO A 146 -6.15 -23.69 -12.29
CA PRO A 146 -4.96 -24.35 -12.82
C PRO A 146 -4.45 -23.60 -14.06
N VAL A 147 -3.14 -23.33 -14.09
CA VAL A 147 -2.49 -22.76 -15.26
C VAL A 147 -2.33 -23.82 -16.35
N PRO A 148 -2.49 -23.47 -17.64
CA PRO A 148 -2.28 -24.41 -18.74
C PRO A 148 -0.87 -25.00 -18.69
N LYS A 149 -0.76 -26.31 -18.95
CA LYS A 149 0.55 -26.95 -19.17
C LYS A 149 1.18 -26.29 -20.40
N ARG A 150 2.45 -25.90 -20.28
CA ARG A 150 3.19 -25.15 -21.31
C ARG A 150 2.99 -25.79 -22.68
N VAL A 151 2.75 -24.96 -23.69
CA VAL A 151 2.81 -25.39 -25.08
C VAL A 151 4.24 -25.82 -25.38
N THR A 152 4.45 -27.10 -25.66
CA THR A 152 5.64 -27.57 -26.36
C THR A 152 5.56 -26.96 -27.76
N PHE A 153 6.26 -25.86 -27.98
CA PHE A 153 6.40 -25.26 -29.31
C PHE A 153 7.02 -26.32 -30.24
N ALA A 154 6.21 -26.90 -31.12
CA ALA A 154 6.72 -27.57 -32.31
C ALA A 154 6.90 -26.45 -33.35
N ALA A 155 8.14 -26.19 -33.76
CA ALA A 155 8.39 -25.31 -34.89
C ALA A 155 7.80 -25.95 -36.15
N HIS A 156 7.07 -25.16 -36.94
CA HIS A 156 6.61 -25.53 -38.28
C HIS A 156 7.69 -25.23 -39.31
#